data_AF-A5G5I7-F1
#
_entry.id   AF-A5G5I7-F1
#
_cell.length_a   1.000
_cell.length_b   1.000
_cell.length_c   1.000
_cell.angle_alpha   90.00
_cell.angle_beta   90.00
_cell.angle_gamma   90.00
#
_symmetry.space_group_name_H-M   'P 1'
#
loop_
_entity.id
_entity.type
_entity.pdbx_description
1 polymer ?
#
loop_
_entity_poly.entity_id
_entity_poly.type
_entity_poly.pdbx_seq_one_letter_code
_entity_poly.pdbx_strand_id
1 'polypeptide(L)'
;MPSREIRTMRYALDIQKRQIEPSYSGQRAICPGCGGEVIGKCGYIVSDHWSHLSGSDCDPWHEPLTKWHLEWQNILKKYRNAQIEAVITKHDISHRADAALPDGTIYELQHSGISPEEIHEREQFYGKKLVWVFDAIEAYVSGRIDLREKENGNYTFRWKHPRKSIAYAQRKVFLDFGLGELFELEWMSKETPCGGKGKLIQSATVADFTIFSD
;
A
#
# COMPACT_ATOMS: atom_id res chain seq x y z
N MET A 1 -10.57 24.47 -13.73
CA MET A 1 -9.38 23.70 -13.30
C MET A 1 -9.52 22.31 -13.89
N PRO A 2 -8.52 21.76 -14.60
CA PRO A 2 -8.63 20.38 -15.04
C PRO A 2 -8.70 19.51 -13.79
N SER A 3 -9.76 18.70 -13.68
CA SER A 3 -9.89 17.68 -12.65
C SER A 3 -8.60 16.87 -12.63
N ARG A 4 -7.88 16.86 -11.50
CA ARG A 4 -6.79 15.89 -11.32
C ARG A 4 -7.43 14.52 -11.47
N GLU A 5 -7.24 13.89 -12.63
CA GLU A 5 -7.68 12.52 -12.84
C GLU A 5 -6.92 11.66 -11.83
N ILE A 6 -7.68 11.15 -10.86
CA ILE A 6 -7.20 10.22 -9.85
C ILE A 6 -6.89 8.92 -10.60
N ARG A 7 -5.64 8.46 -10.52
CA ARG A 7 -5.24 7.15 -11.05
C ARG A 7 -5.87 6.08 -10.18
N THR A 8 -6.82 5.32 -10.72
CA THR A 8 -7.70 4.47 -9.90
C THR A 8 -7.26 3.02 -9.79
N MET A 9 -6.79 2.42 -10.89
CA MET A 9 -6.53 0.97 -10.92
C MET A 9 -5.46 0.65 -11.94
N ARG A 10 -4.48 -0.17 -11.58
CA ARG A 10 -3.40 -0.60 -12.47
C ARG A 10 -3.83 -1.73 -13.39
N TYR A 11 -4.63 -2.65 -12.88
CA TYR A 11 -4.97 -3.89 -13.56
C TYR A 11 -6.46 -4.13 -13.72
N ALA A 12 -6.84 -4.66 -14.89
CA ALA A 12 -8.18 -5.15 -15.19
C ALA A 12 -8.11 -6.55 -15.80
N LEU A 13 -9.27 -7.19 -16.01
CA LEU A 13 -9.37 -8.50 -16.64
C LEU A 13 -9.72 -8.37 -18.13
N ASP A 14 -8.96 -9.08 -18.98
CA ASP A 14 -9.31 -9.27 -20.39
C ASP A 14 -10.44 -10.31 -20.57
N ILE A 15 -10.84 -10.55 -21.82
CA ILE A 15 -11.89 -11.53 -22.15
C ILE A 15 -11.51 -12.98 -21.79
N GLN A 16 -10.23 -13.27 -21.61
CA GLN A 16 -9.71 -14.55 -21.13
C GLN A 16 -9.54 -14.57 -19.60
N LYS A 17 -10.03 -13.55 -18.88
CA LYS A 17 -9.87 -13.35 -17.43
C LYS A 17 -8.42 -13.24 -16.98
N ARG A 18 -7.51 -12.81 -17.86
CA ARG A 18 -6.12 -12.52 -17.51
C ARG A 18 -6.00 -11.09 -17.05
N GLN A 19 -5.15 -10.87 -16.06
CA GLN A 19 -4.85 -9.56 -15.52
C GLN A 19 -3.95 -8.77 -16.49
N ILE A 20 -4.39 -7.58 -16.90
CA ILE A 20 -3.72 -6.73 -17.90
C ILE A 20 -3.63 -5.26 -17.46
N GLU A 21 -2.53 -4.60 -17.83
CA GLU A 21 -2.40 -3.13 -17.79
C GLU A 21 -3.01 -2.54 -19.08
N PRO A 22 -3.49 -1.29 -19.07
CA PRO A 22 -4.04 -0.69 -20.28
C PRO A 22 -2.90 -0.40 -21.26
N SER A 23 -3.08 -0.81 -22.51
CA SER A 23 -2.11 -0.64 -23.60
C SER A 23 -2.40 0.59 -24.46
N TYR A 24 -3.64 1.09 -24.44
CA TYR A 24 -4.04 2.32 -25.15
C TYR A 24 -5.29 2.96 -24.53
N SER A 25 -5.41 4.28 -24.72
CA SER A 25 -6.59 5.03 -24.29
C SER A 25 -7.87 4.55 -25.01
N GLY A 26 -8.92 4.30 -24.26
CA GLY A 26 -10.19 3.79 -24.78
C GLY A 26 -10.31 2.26 -24.80
N GLN A 27 -9.23 1.53 -24.48
CA GLN A 27 -9.30 0.07 -24.31
C GLN A 27 -10.38 -0.29 -23.29
N ARG A 28 -11.13 -1.37 -23.52
CA ARG A 28 -12.14 -1.88 -22.59
C ARG A 28 -11.66 -3.15 -21.91
N ALA A 29 -11.97 -3.29 -20.63
CA ALA A 29 -11.69 -4.47 -19.82
C ALA A 29 -12.72 -4.57 -18.68
N ILE A 30 -12.61 -5.60 -17.85
CA ILE A 30 -13.52 -5.85 -16.73
C ILE A 30 -12.81 -5.59 -15.40
N CYS A 31 -13.43 -4.83 -14.51
CA CYS A 31 -12.96 -4.64 -13.15
C CYS A 31 -13.01 -5.98 -12.39
N PRO A 32 -11.89 -6.45 -11.81
CA PRO A 32 -11.87 -7.70 -11.04
C PRO A 32 -12.70 -7.63 -9.77
N GLY A 33 -12.94 -6.42 -9.21
CA GLY A 33 -13.67 -6.23 -7.95
C GLY A 33 -15.18 -6.30 -8.11
N CYS A 34 -15.75 -5.51 -9.02
CA CYS A 34 -17.21 -5.42 -9.20
C CYS A 34 -17.74 -6.10 -10.47
N GLY A 35 -16.86 -6.56 -11.37
CA GLY A 35 -17.24 -7.09 -12.68
C GLY A 35 -17.74 -6.04 -13.68
N GLY A 36 -17.74 -4.76 -13.29
CA GLY A 36 -18.11 -3.63 -14.15
C GLY A 36 -17.08 -3.35 -15.25
N GLU A 37 -17.51 -2.67 -16.31
CA GLU A 37 -16.62 -2.27 -17.39
C GLU A 37 -15.70 -1.10 -16.98
N VAL A 38 -14.43 -1.20 -17.37
CA VAL A 38 -13.42 -0.14 -17.17
C VAL A 38 -12.80 0.26 -18.51
N ILE A 39 -12.36 1.51 -18.58
CA ILE A 39 -11.71 2.11 -19.75
C ILE A 39 -10.26 2.45 -19.44
N GLY A 40 -9.36 2.07 -20.35
CA GLY A 40 -7.95 2.41 -20.29
C GLY A 40 -7.75 3.89 -20.55
N LYS A 41 -6.96 4.55 -19.71
CA LYS A 41 -6.51 5.93 -19.88
C LYS A 41 -4.99 5.93 -19.93
N CYS A 42 -4.44 6.20 -21.11
CA CYS A 42 -3.02 6.20 -21.40
C CYS A 42 -2.59 7.54 -22.01
N GLY A 43 -1.47 8.09 -21.60
CA GLY A 43 -0.96 9.31 -22.21
C GLY A 43 0.35 9.85 -21.65
N TYR A 44 0.88 10.87 -22.31
CA TYR A 44 2.13 11.50 -21.88
C TYR A 44 2.01 12.27 -20.55
N ILE A 45 0.81 12.75 -20.23
CA ILE A 45 0.54 13.56 -19.03
C ILE A 45 -0.01 12.69 -17.89
N VAL A 46 -0.71 11.60 -18.21
CA VAL A 46 -1.43 10.75 -17.26
C VAL A 46 -0.80 9.36 -17.32
N SER A 47 -0.40 8.78 -16.19
CA SER A 47 0.09 7.40 -16.25
C SER A 47 -1.04 6.46 -16.66
N ASP A 48 -0.66 5.43 -17.39
CA ASP A 48 -1.53 4.37 -17.82
C ASP A 48 -2.26 3.75 -16.62
N HIS A 49 -3.59 3.82 -16.63
CA HIS A 49 -4.45 3.24 -15.60
C HIS A 49 -5.84 2.92 -16.16
N TRP A 50 -6.53 2.01 -15.49
CA TRP A 50 -7.93 1.70 -15.71
C TRP A 50 -8.82 2.59 -14.84
N SER A 51 -9.93 3.04 -15.41
CA SER A 51 -10.94 3.86 -14.74
C SER A 51 -12.33 3.30 -15.01
N HIS A 52 -13.19 3.24 -14.00
CA HIS A 52 -14.60 2.94 -14.20
C HIS A 52 -15.26 4.04 -15.03
N LEU A 53 -16.29 3.68 -15.80
CA LEU A 53 -17.02 4.64 -16.63
C LEU A 53 -17.73 5.73 -15.82
N SER A 54 -18.11 5.43 -14.56
CA SER A 54 -18.65 6.42 -13.62
C SER A 54 -17.60 7.42 -13.14
N GLY A 55 -16.30 7.12 -13.31
CA GLY A 55 -15.17 7.88 -12.77
C GLY A 55 -14.85 7.60 -11.30
N SER A 56 -15.70 6.86 -10.58
CA SER A 56 -15.49 6.47 -9.18
C SER A 56 -14.90 5.05 -9.09
N ASP A 57 -14.03 4.80 -8.11
CA ASP A 57 -13.64 3.42 -7.79
C ASP A 57 -14.83 2.66 -7.17
N CYS A 58 -14.85 1.34 -7.35
CA CYS A 58 -15.89 0.49 -6.78
C CYS A 58 -15.56 0.01 -5.36
N ASP A 59 -14.30 0.15 -4.94
CA ASP A 59 -13.85 -0.22 -3.60
C ASP A 59 -13.78 1.04 -2.72
N PRO A 60 -14.49 1.09 -1.57
CA PRO A 60 -14.41 2.22 -0.65
C PRO A 60 -13.02 2.41 -0.02
N TRP A 61 -12.16 1.38 -0.03
CA TRP A 61 -10.81 1.44 0.52
C TRP A 61 -9.75 1.93 -0.48
N HIS A 62 -10.14 2.20 -1.72
CA HIS A 62 -9.24 2.66 -2.76
C HIS A 62 -8.54 3.99 -2.39
N GLU A 63 -7.22 4.03 -2.62
CA GLU A 63 -6.40 5.25 -2.65
C GLU A 63 -5.90 5.52 -4.09
N PRO A 64 -5.76 6.79 -4.52
CA PRO A 64 -5.06 7.13 -5.75
C PRO A 64 -3.71 6.41 -5.91
N LEU A 65 -3.53 5.75 -7.05
CA LEU A 65 -2.27 5.07 -7.40
C LEU A 65 -1.15 6.08 -7.67
N THR A 66 -0.30 6.30 -6.67
CA THR A 66 0.87 7.19 -6.79
C THR A 66 2.08 6.48 -7.40
N LYS A 67 3.14 7.24 -7.72
CA LYS A 67 4.43 6.67 -8.15
C LYS A 67 5.00 5.71 -7.09
N TRP A 68 4.83 6.06 -5.82
CA TRP A 68 5.28 5.26 -4.69
C TRP A 68 4.58 3.89 -4.65
N HIS A 69 3.25 3.85 -4.85
CA HIS A 69 2.51 2.59 -4.98
C HIS A 69 3.02 1.74 -6.15
N LEU A 70 3.22 2.34 -7.33
CA LEU A 70 3.73 1.64 -8.52
C LEU A 70 5.10 1.01 -8.27
N GLU A 71 6.02 1.74 -7.63
CA GLU A 71 7.35 1.25 -7.28
C GLU A 71 7.27 0.06 -6.32
N TRP A 72 6.47 0.16 -5.25
CA TRP A 72 6.25 -0.93 -4.30
C TRP A 72 5.60 -2.17 -4.93
N GLN A 73 4.53 -1.98 -5.70
CA GLN A 73 3.88 -3.07 -6.42
C GLN A 73 4.85 -3.77 -7.39
N ASN A 74 5.74 -3.02 -8.06
CA ASN A 74 6.77 -3.62 -8.92
C ASN A 74 7.78 -4.44 -8.12
N ILE A 75 8.22 -3.96 -6.96
CA ILE A 75 9.12 -4.70 -6.06
C ILE A 75 8.45 -6.00 -5.59
N LEU A 76 7.22 -5.93 -5.07
CA LEU A 76 6.47 -7.08 -4.57
C LEU A 76 6.19 -8.10 -5.68
N LYS A 77 5.79 -7.65 -6.87
CA LYS A 77 5.58 -8.53 -8.03
C LYS A 77 6.87 -9.24 -8.42
N LYS A 78 7.98 -8.49 -8.54
CA LYS A 78 9.26 -9.02 -9.03
C LYS A 78 9.93 -9.99 -8.06
N TYR A 79 9.92 -9.66 -6.77
CA TYR A 79 10.72 -10.38 -5.77
C TYR A 79 9.88 -11.34 -4.90
N ARG A 80 8.55 -11.15 -4.79
CA ARG A 80 7.66 -12.02 -3.98
C ARG A 80 6.70 -12.87 -4.79
N ASN A 81 6.70 -12.75 -6.12
CA ASN A 81 5.67 -13.33 -6.96
C ASN A 81 4.25 -12.92 -6.49
N ALA A 82 4.12 -11.68 -6.02
CA ALA A 82 2.87 -11.18 -5.50
C ALA A 82 1.86 -10.92 -6.62
N GLN A 83 0.60 -11.29 -6.38
CA GLN A 83 -0.52 -10.80 -7.15
C GLN A 83 -0.80 -9.36 -6.74
N ILE A 84 -0.64 -8.42 -7.67
CA ILE A 84 -0.89 -6.99 -7.45
C ILE A 84 -2.37 -6.68 -7.64
N GLU A 85 -2.92 -5.78 -6.82
CA GLU A 85 -4.34 -5.44 -6.83
C GLU A 85 -5.24 -6.68 -6.68
N ALA A 86 -4.87 -7.54 -5.71
CA ALA A 86 -5.55 -8.80 -5.48
C ALA A 86 -6.93 -8.57 -4.85
N VAL A 87 -7.97 -9.06 -5.51
CA VAL A 87 -9.34 -9.02 -4.98
C VAL A 87 -9.55 -10.17 -4.01
N ILE A 88 -9.83 -9.83 -2.76
CA ILE A 88 -10.11 -10.77 -1.67
C ILE A 88 -11.58 -10.64 -1.30
N THR A 89 -12.31 -11.76 -1.32
CA THR A 89 -13.74 -11.81 -0.98
C THR A 89 -13.95 -12.58 0.32
N LYS A 90 -14.66 -11.98 1.28
CA LYS A 90 -15.12 -12.61 2.53
C LYS A 90 -16.56 -12.22 2.81
N HIS A 91 -17.43 -13.19 3.08
CA HIS A 91 -18.85 -12.96 3.37
C HIS A 91 -19.55 -12.02 2.34
N ASP A 92 -19.33 -12.29 1.06
CA ASP A 92 -19.87 -11.51 -0.08
C ASP A 92 -19.39 -10.05 -0.18
N ILE A 93 -18.41 -9.66 0.63
CA ILE A 93 -17.74 -8.37 0.56
C ILE A 93 -16.36 -8.57 -0.08
N SER A 94 -16.05 -7.78 -1.10
CA SER A 94 -14.79 -7.81 -1.82
C SER A 94 -14.00 -6.52 -1.59
N HIS A 95 -12.72 -6.67 -1.27
CA HIS A 95 -11.76 -5.56 -1.24
C HIS A 95 -10.52 -5.91 -2.07
N ARG A 96 -9.86 -4.87 -2.56
CA ARG A 96 -8.68 -4.95 -3.42
C ARG A 96 -7.45 -4.57 -2.61
N ALA A 97 -6.66 -5.58 -2.23
CA ALA A 97 -5.38 -5.36 -1.57
C ALA A 97 -4.32 -4.93 -2.58
N ASP A 98 -3.38 -4.06 -2.19
CA ASP A 98 -2.28 -3.63 -3.06
C ASP A 98 -1.45 -4.81 -3.57
N ALA A 99 -1.20 -5.80 -2.70
CA ALA A 99 -0.58 -7.04 -3.10
C ALA A 99 -0.94 -8.22 -2.19
N ALA A 100 -1.06 -9.42 -2.77
CA ALA A 100 -1.19 -10.68 -2.06
C ALA A 100 -0.09 -11.66 -2.48
N LEU A 101 0.55 -12.29 -1.50
CA LEU A 101 1.62 -13.26 -1.73
C LEU A 101 1.08 -14.69 -1.76
N PRO A 102 1.81 -15.64 -2.38
CA PRO A 102 1.41 -17.05 -2.41
C PRO A 102 1.24 -17.70 -1.03
N ASP A 103 1.95 -17.20 -0.01
CA ASP A 103 1.84 -17.69 1.38
C ASP A 103 0.63 -17.11 2.14
N GLY A 104 -0.18 -16.26 1.50
CA GLY A 104 -1.34 -15.60 2.07
C GLY A 104 -1.03 -14.29 2.81
N THR A 105 0.21 -13.79 2.76
CA THR A 105 0.55 -12.46 3.26
C THR A 105 -0.08 -11.39 2.38
N ILE A 106 -0.75 -10.42 3.01
CA ILE A 106 -1.40 -9.30 2.34
C ILE A 106 -0.62 -8.03 2.65
N TYR A 107 -0.31 -7.24 1.63
CA TYR A 107 0.30 -5.93 1.79
C TYR A 107 -0.74 -4.84 1.47
N GLU A 108 -0.82 -3.86 2.35
CA GLU A 108 -1.55 -2.61 2.15
C GLU A 108 -0.54 -1.45 2.19
N LEU A 109 -0.50 -0.68 1.11
CA LEU A 109 0.37 0.45 0.90
C LEU A 109 -0.44 1.72 1.21
N GLN A 110 -0.01 2.49 2.22
CA GLN A 110 -0.77 3.65 2.67
C GLN A 110 0.02 4.94 2.57
N HIS A 111 -0.30 5.73 1.55
CA HIS A 111 0.30 7.04 1.33
C HIS A 111 -0.48 8.16 2.05
N SER A 112 -1.80 8.14 1.97
CA SER A 112 -2.68 9.13 2.59
C SER A 112 -2.88 8.90 4.09
N GLY A 113 -3.64 9.79 4.73
CA GLY A 113 -4.12 9.57 6.10
C GLY A 113 -5.20 8.50 6.11
N ILE A 114 -5.13 7.62 7.10
CA ILE A 114 -6.14 6.57 7.38
C ILE A 114 -6.56 6.71 8.85
N SER A 115 -7.84 6.50 9.15
CA SER A 115 -8.34 6.53 10.53
C SER A 115 -7.95 5.25 11.32
N PRO A 116 -7.86 5.30 12.66
CA PRO A 116 -7.73 4.10 13.47
C PRO A 116 -8.84 3.07 13.22
N GLU A 117 -10.06 3.54 12.94
CA GLU A 117 -11.22 2.70 12.65
C GLU A 117 -11.05 1.92 11.35
N GLU A 118 -10.60 2.58 10.27
CA GLU A 118 -10.30 1.92 8.98
C GLU A 118 -9.12 0.95 9.10
N ILE A 119 -8.07 1.30 9.87
CA ILE A 119 -6.98 0.35 10.17
C ILE A 119 -7.57 -0.91 10.82
N HIS A 120 -8.38 -0.74 11.87
CA HIS A 120 -8.99 -1.87 12.56
C HIS A 120 -9.87 -2.71 11.63
N GLU A 121 -10.71 -2.07 10.82
CA GLU A 121 -11.60 -2.73 9.87
C GLU A 121 -10.80 -3.59 8.87
N ARG A 122 -9.77 -3.02 8.25
CA ARG A 122 -8.89 -3.72 7.31
C ARG A 122 -8.12 -4.86 7.98
N GLU A 123 -7.64 -4.66 9.21
CA GLU A 123 -6.95 -5.69 9.97
C GLU A 123 -7.85 -6.87 10.36
N GLN A 124 -9.14 -6.62 10.63
CA GLN A 124 -10.13 -7.69 10.84
C GLN A 124 -10.47 -8.40 9.54
N PHE A 125 -10.65 -7.64 8.46
CA PHE A 125 -10.97 -8.20 7.15
C PHE A 125 -9.84 -9.07 6.61
N TYR A 126 -8.61 -8.59 6.50
CA TYR A 126 -7.49 -9.37 5.95
C TYR A 126 -6.93 -10.37 6.96
N GLY A 127 -6.96 -10.06 8.25
CA GLY A 127 -6.56 -10.94 9.33
C GLY A 127 -5.08 -10.86 9.67
N LYS A 128 -4.55 -11.94 10.27
CA LYS A 128 -3.23 -11.93 10.94
C LYS A 128 -2.04 -11.70 10.01
N LYS A 129 -2.15 -12.06 8.73
CA LYS A 129 -1.05 -11.93 7.75
C LYS A 129 -1.05 -10.60 6.99
N LEU A 130 -1.82 -9.61 7.45
CA LEU A 130 -1.74 -8.27 6.90
C LEU A 130 -0.41 -7.60 7.31
N VAL A 131 0.20 -6.89 6.36
CA VAL A 131 1.40 -6.08 6.53
C VAL A 131 1.09 -4.69 5.98
N TRP A 132 1.31 -3.68 6.81
CA TRP A 132 1.21 -2.29 6.42
C TRP A 132 2.57 -1.76 5.98
N VAL A 133 2.59 -1.00 4.89
CA VAL A 133 3.70 -0.12 4.54
C VAL A 133 3.16 1.30 4.43
N PHE A 134 3.66 2.20 5.25
CA PHE A 134 3.24 3.60 5.25
C PHE A 134 4.31 4.49 4.59
N ASP A 135 3.89 5.36 3.68
CA ASP A 135 4.79 6.33 3.05
C ASP A 135 5.16 7.45 4.03
N ALA A 136 6.38 7.42 4.56
CA ALA A 136 6.90 8.45 5.45
C ALA A 136 8.04 9.25 4.79
N ILE A 137 8.18 9.17 3.45
CA ILE A 137 9.29 9.77 2.70
C ILE A 137 9.29 11.29 2.87
N GLU A 138 8.16 11.95 2.62
CA GLU A 138 8.10 13.41 2.73
C GLU A 138 8.39 13.86 4.16
N ALA A 139 7.83 13.18 5.16
CA ALA A 139 8.06 13.51 6.57
C ALA A 139 9.54 13.36 6.97
N TYR A 140 10.22 12.37 6.41
CA TYR A 140 11.65 12.17 6.63
C TYR A 140 12.47 13.25 5.94
N VAL A 141 12.26 13.46 4.63
CA VAL A 141 13.01 14.43 3.81
C VAL A 141 12.82 15.88 4.31
N SER A 142 11.63 16.23 4.81
CA SER A 142 11.38 17.57 5.39
C SER A 142 11.89 17.75 6.83
N GLY A 143 12.63 16.78 7.37
CA GLY A 143 13.21 16.84 8.71
C GLY A 143 12.16 16.79 9.83
N ARG A 144 10.95 16.30 9.52
CA ARG A 144 9.91 16.06 10.53
C ARG A 144 10.14 14.76 11.28
N ILE A 145 10.87 13.81 10.69
CA ILE A 145 11.35 12.59 11.35
C ILE A 145 12.82 12.74 11.66
N ASP A 146 13.17 12.65 12.94
CA ASP A 146 14.54 12.61 13.45
C ASP A 146 14.83 11.18 13.90
N LEU A 147 15.52 10.43 13.03
CA LEU A 147 15.89 9.03 13.22
C LEU A 147 17.24 8.93 13.94
N ARG A 148 17.31 8.09 14.97
CA ARG A 148 18.47 7.97 15.85
C ARG A 148 18.79 6.50 16.09
N GLU A 149 20.00 6.13 15.71
CA GLU A 149 20.55 4.82 16.04
C GLU A 149 20.75 4.66 17.55
N LYS A 150 20.57 3.43 18.00
CA LYS A 150 20.78 2.94 19.36
C LYS A 150 21.65 1.69 19.29
N GLU A 151 22.04 1.20 20.45
CA GLU A 151 22.85 -0.01 20.56
C GLU A 151 22.17 -1.22 19.88
N ASN A 152 23.00 -2.12 19.35
CA ASN A 152 22.59 -3.39 18.75
C ASN A 152 21.66 -3.27 17.53
N GLY A 153 21.84 -2.23 16.71
CA GLY A 153 21.07 -2.04 15.46
C GLY A 153 19.60 -1.64 15.68
N ASN A 154 19.25 -1.23 16.90
CA ASN A 154 17.93 -0.67 17.17
C ASN A 154 17.91 0.81 16.82
N TYR A 155 16.74 1.32 16.46
CA TYR A 155 16.53 2.71 16.15
C TYR A 155 15.35 3.26 16.93
N THR A 156 15.42 4.56 17.21
CA THR A 156 14.28 5.35 17.69
C THR A 156 14.10 6.52 16.75
N PHE A 157 12.87 7.02 16.60
CA PHE A 157 12.63 8.28 15.91
C PHE A 157 11.78 9.22 16.76
N ARG A 158 11.91 10.52 16.49
CA ARG A 158 10.92 11.53 16.89
C ARG A 158 10.22 12.04 15.63
N TRP A 159 8.89 12.14 15.65
CA TRP A 159 8.10 12.58 14.51
C TRP A 159 7.25 13.82 14.84
N LYS A 160 7.50 14.91 14.13
CA LYS A 160 6.69 16.14 14.13
C LYS A 160 5.51 16.01 13.14
N HIS A 161 4.31 16.33 13.60
CA HIS A 161 3.05 16.16 12.85
C HIS A 161 2.88 14.72 12.31
N PRO A 162 2.92 13.71 13.20
CA PRO A 162 2.79 12.32 12.81
C PRO A 162 1.36 11.97 12.39
N ARG A 163 1.23 10.96 11.53
CA ARG A 163 -0.02 10.22 11.36
C ARG A 163 -0.21 9.29 12.57
N LYS A 164 -0.85 9.80 13.63
CA LYS A 164 -1.00 9.07 14.91
C LYS A 164 -1.81 7.77 14.79
N SER A 165 -2.65 7.64 13.77
CA SER A 165 -3.42 6.42 13.50
C SER A 165 -2.54 5.20 13.31
N ILE A 166 -1.32 5.36 12.78
CA ILE A 166 -0.34 4.28 12.63
C ILE A 166 -0.08 3.56 13.97
N ALA A 167 -0.09 4.29 15.09
CA ALA A 167 0.13 3.71 16.42
C ALA A 167 -1.03 2.82 16.94
N TYR A 168 -2.13 2.71 16.18
CA TYR A 168 -3.26 1.85 16.49
C TYR A 168 -3.26 0.53 15.71
N ALA A 169 -2.38 0.39 14.71
CA ALA A 169 -2.21 -0.87 14.00
C ALA A 169 -1.76 -1.98 14.94
N GLN A 170 -2.37 -3.16 14.81
CA GLN A 170 -2.02 -4.37 15.55
C GLN A 170 -1.29 -5.39 14.67
N ARG A 171 -1.22 -5.14 13.36
CA ARG A 171 -0.49 -5.94 12.40
C ARG A 171 0.90 -5.37 12.18
N LYS A 172 1.72 -6.09 11.40
CA LYS A 172 3.09 -5.68 11.13
C LYS A 172 3.09 -4.35 10.37
N VAL A 173 3.89 -3.39 10.84
CA VAL A 173 3.99 -2.05 10.25
C VAL A 173 5.42 -1.77 9.82
N PHE A 174 5.54 -1.28 8.60
CA PHE A 174 6.76 -0.67 8.08
C PHE A 174 6.52 0.80 7.73
N LEU A 175 7.52 1.63 8.00
CA LEU A 175 7.57 3.01 7.51
C LEU A 175 8.63 3.09 6.41
N ASP A 176 8.25 3.62 5.25
CA ASP A 176 9.19 3.89 4.16
C ASP A 176 9.70 5.33 4.27
N PHE A 177 11.00 5.48 4.53
CA PHE A 177 11.66 6.78 4.59
C PHE A 177 12.34 7.18 3.27
N GLY A 178 12.29 6.32 2.24
CA GLY A 178 12.90 6.59 0.94
C GLY A 178 14.41 6.35 0.92
N LEU A 179 14.92 5.58 1.87
CA LEU A 179 16.35 5.29 2.05
C LEU A 179 16.80 3.99 1.35
N GLY A 180 15.89 3.29 0.67
CA GLY A 180 16.13 1.92 0.20
C GLY A 180 16.00 0.86 1.32
N GLU A 181 15.65 1.29 2.53
CA GLU A 181 15.37 0.46 3.69
C GLU A 181 13.99 0.82 4.25
N LEU A 182 13.35 -0.14 4.91
CA LEU A 182 12.11 0.04 5.66
C LEU A 182 12.41 0.06 7.15
N PHE A 183 11.73 0.95 7.87
CA PHE A 183 11.72 0.94 9.32
C PHE A 183 10.60 0.01 9.81
N GLU A 184 10.96 -1.17 10.31
CA GLU A 184 10.02 -2.05 11.01
C GLU A 184 9.65 -1.42 12.37
N LEU A 185 8.38 -1.08 12.52
CA LEU A 185 7.88 -0.40 13.71
C LEU A 185 7.55 -1.41 14.81
N GLU A 186 8.31 -1.39 15.90
CA GLU A 186 8.01 -2.18 17.10
C GLU A 186 6.99 -1.46 18.00
N TRP A 187 7.10 -0.14 18.09
CA TRP A 187 6.24 0.68 18.95
C TRP A 187 6.22 2.14 18.50
N MET A 188 5.09 2.82 18.67
CA MET A 188 4.92 4.25 18.45
C MET A 188 4.03 4.87 19.53
N SER A 189 4.43 6.04 20.03
CA SER A 189 3.61 6.82 20.97
C SER A 189 2.34 7.34 20.31
N LYS A 190 1.22 7.21 21.02
CA LYS A 190 -0.07 7.82 20.65
C LYS A 190 -0.16 9.30 21.04
N GLU A 191 0.77 9.77 21.87
CA GLU A 191 0.80 11.11 22.44
C GLU A 191 1.97 11.94 21.91
N THR A 192 1.93 13.25 22.17
CA THR A 192 3.01 14.18 21.85
C THR A 192 3.91 14.40 23.08
N PRO A 193 5.25 14.39 22.94
CA PRO A 193 6.01 14.21 21.70
C PRO A 193 5.88 12.80 21.16
N CYS A 194 5.60 12.69 19.86
CA CYS A 194 5.44 11.40 19.22
C CYS A 194 6.80 10.90 18.76
N GLY A 195 7.08 9.66 19.09
CA GLY A 195 8.25 8.93 18.65
C GLY A 195 7.94 7.45 18.62
N GLY A 196 8.84 6.69 18.02
CA GLY A 196 8.72 5.25 17.95
C GLY A 196 10.07 4.58 18.06
N LYS A 197 10.02 3.26 18.19
CA LYS A 197 11.16 2.36 18.24
C LYS A 197 10.97 1.29 17.17
N GLY A 198 12.07 0.84 16.61
CA GLY A 198 12.08 -0.19 15.59
C GLY A 198 13.47 -0.52 15.10
N LYS A 199 13.53 -1.12 13.91
CA LYS A 199 14.77 -1.52 13.24
C LYS A 199 14.70 -1.11 11.78
N LEU A 200 15.85 -0.76 11.19
CA LEU A 200 15.97 -0.65 9.75
C LEU A 200 16.18 -2.04 9.16
N ILE A 201 15.44 -2.34 8.11
CA ILE A 201 15.51 -3.59 7.37
C ILE A 201 15.62 -3.25 5.91
N GLN A 202 16.55 -3.89 5.19
CA GLN A 202 16.66 -3.61 3.76
C GLN A 202 15.35 -3.93 3.06
N SER A 203 14.90 -3.04 2.17
CA SER A 203 13.67 -3.25 1.40
C SER A 203 13.70 -4.56 0.60
N ALA A 204 14.89 -4.94 0.11
CA ALA A 204 15.15 -6.23 -0.50
C ALA A 204 14.91 -7.40 0.47
N THR A 205 15.30 -7.29 1.74
CA THR A 205 15.05 -8.33 2.75
C THR A 205 13.61 -8.36 3.22
N VAL A 206 12.88 -7.23 3.22
CA VAL A 206 11.40 -7.25 3.37
C VAL A 206 10.74 -8.01 2.21
N ALA A 207 11.42 -8.10 1.05
CA ALA A 207 11.06 -9.01 -0.01
C ALA A 207 11.58 -10.47 0.16
N ASP A 208 12.26 -10.81 1.25
CA ASP A 208 12.78 -12.17 1.53
C ASP A 208 12.23 -12.78 2.84
N PHE A 209 11.64 -11.99 3.73
CA PHE A 209 11.14 -12.51 5.00
C PHE A 209 9.85 -13.33 4.85
N THR A 210 9.99 -14.63 5.10
CA THR A 210 8.99 -15.48 5.76
C THR A 210 9.05 -15.17 7.25
N ILE A 211 8.02 -14.49 7.79
CA ILE A 211 7.89 -14.34 9.24
C ILE A 211 6.86 -15.34 9.69
N PHE A 212 7.31 -16.58 9.83
CA PHE A 212 6.79 -17.53 10.80
C PHE A 212 7.99 -18.32 11.32
N SER A 213 8.58 -17.83 12.41
CA SER A 213 9.18 -18.71 13.40
C SER A 213 8.13 -18.89 14.49
N ASP A 214 7.64 -20.12 14.54
CA ASP A 214 6.68 -20.77 15.46
C ASP A 214 5.17 -20.48 15.25
#